data_AF-A0A453J6Y3-F1
#
_entry.id   AF-A0A453J6Y3-F1
#
_cell.length_a   1.000
_cell.length_b   1.000
_cell.length_c   1.000
_cell.angle_alpha   90.00
_cell.angle_beta   90.00
_cell.angle_gamma   90.00
#
_symmetry.space_group_name_H-M   'P 1'
#
loop_
_entity.id
_entity.type
_entity.pdbx_description
1 polymer ?
#
loop_
_entity_poly.entity_id
_entity_poly.type
_entity_poly.pdbx_seq_one_letter_code
_entity_poly.pdbx_strand_id
1 'polypeptide(L)'
;IYLLDIHVFYTIMSAIVGFLLGARDRLGEIRSVEAVHRFFEKFPEVFMDKLHVAVPKRKQLLSSGQQAELNKLDASRFAPFWNEIVKNLREEDYISNTELDLLLMPKNIGGLPIVQWPLFLLASKVFLAKDIAVDCNDSQDELWLRISKDEYMQYAVEECFHSIKYILSSILDKEGHLWVQRIFDGIQESISKNNIQSDIHFSKLPNVIAKLVAVAGILKETESADMKKGAVNAIQDLYEVVHHEVLFVDLSGNIDDWSQINRARAEGRLFSNLKWPNEPGLKDMIKRLHSLLTIKESAANVPKNLEASRRLQFFTNSLFMQMPLARPVSEMLSFSVFTPYYSETVLYSIAELQKKNEDGISTLFYLQKIYPDEWKNFLTRINRDENAADTELFSSANDILELRLWASYRGQTLARTVRGMMYYRKALMLQSYLERMHSEDLESAFDMAGLADTHFEYSPEARAQADLKFTYVVTCQIYGVQKGEGKPEAADIALLMQRNEALRIAYIDVVESVKNGKPSTEYYSKLVKADIHGKDK
;
A
#
# COMPACT_ATOMS: atom_id res chain seq x y z
N ILE A 1 19.52 -25.73 45.74
CA ILE A 1 18.10 -25.55 46.14
C ILE A 1 17.82 -24.05 46.31
N TYR A 2 18.29 -23.38 47.37
CA TYR A 2 18.06 -21.93 47.57
C TYR A 2 18.42 -20.99 46.39
N LEU A 3 19.56 -21.21 45.71
CA LEU A 3 19.93 -20.41 44.53
C LEU A 3 19.03 -20.66 43.32
N LEU A 4 18.54 -21.90 43.17
CA LEU A 4 17.60 -22.27 42.11
C LEU A 4 16.24 -21.60 42.37
N ASP A 5 15.78 -21.63 43.63
CA ASP A 5 14.51 -21.02 44.04
C ASP A 5 14.52 -19.49 43.88
N ILE A 6 15.64 -18.83 44.18
CA ILE A 6 15.81 -17.39 43.92
C ILE A 6 15.77 -17.09 42.41
N HIS A 7 16.36 -17.94 41.57
CA HIS A 7 16.34 -17.73 40.13
C HIS A 7 14.93 -17.94 39.55
N VAL A 8 14.21 -18.94 40.03
CA VAL A 8 12.80 -19.17 39.67
C VAL A 8 11.94 -18.00 40.13
N PHE A 9 12.11 -17.52 41.36
CA PHE A 9 11.38 -16.38 41.88
C PHE A 9 11.69 -15.09 41.10
N TYR A 10 12.96 -14.81 40.81
CA TYR A 10 13.37 -13.68 39.97
C TYR A 10 12.78 -13.77 38.55
N THR A 11 12.75 -14.96 37.96
CA THR A 11 12.17 -15.16 36.62
C THR A 11 10.66 -14.91 36.63
N ILE A 12 9.95 -15.40 37.65
CA ILE A 12 8.50 -15.16 37.80
C ILE A 12 8.22 -13.68 38.06
N MET A 13 8.94 -13.06 38.99
CA MET A 13 8.74 -11.65 39.32
C MET A 13 9.13 -10.72 38.17
N SER A 14 10.21 -11.02 37.44
CA SER A 14 10.58 -10.23 36.26
C SER A 14 9.56 -10.37 35.13
N ALA A 15 8.96 -11.56 34.94
CA ALA A 15 7.85 -11.75 34.02
C ALA A 15 6.60 -10.96 34.44
N ILE A 16 6.24 -10.96 35.72
CA ILE A 16 5.08 -10.20 36.24
C ILE A 16 5.31 -8.69 36.11
N VAL A 17 6.47 -8.20 36.54
CA VAL A 17 6.81 -6.77 36.43
C VAL A 17 6.89 -6.35 34.95
N GLY A 18 7.50 -7.18 34.10
CA GLY A 18 7.54 -6.96 32.65
C GLY A 18 6.14 -6.92 32.02
N PHE A 19 5.23 -7.80 32.45
CA PHE A 19 3.83 -7.78 32.02
C PHE A 19 3.10 -6.50 32.47
N LEU A 20 3.27 -6.08 33.73
CA LEU A 20 2.63 -4.87 34.25
C LEU A 20 3.15 -3.60 33.56
N LEU A 21 4.46 -3.51 33.34
CA LEU A 21 5.06 -2.41 32.58
C LEU A 21 4.58 -2.43 31.12
N GLY A 22 4.57 -3.61 30.49
CA GLY A 22 4.05 -3.76 29.13
C GLY A 22 2.59 -3.36 29.00
N ALA A 23 1.74 -3.74 29.96
CA ALA A 23 0.34 -3.31 29.99
C ALA A 23 0.19 -1.79 30.19
N ARG A 24 1.02 -1.19 31.07
CA ARG A 24 1.02 0.26 31.29
C ARG A 24 1.41 1.03 30.02
N ASP A 25 2.39 0.52 29.31
CA ASP A 25 2.93 1.15 28.09
C ASP A 25 2.19 0.69 26.82
N ARG A 26 1.09 -0.07 26.98
CA ARG A 26 0.24 -0.62 25.91
C ARG A 26 0.98 -1.48 24.88
N LEU A 27 2.03 -2.15 25.32
CA LEU A 27 2.82 -3.07 24.49
C LEU A 27 2.00 -4.32 24.16
N GLY A 28 1.75 -4.54 22.87
CA GLY A 28 1.08 -5.73 22.36
C GLY A 28 -0.44 -5.74 22.53
N GLU A 29 -1.10 -4.59 22.47
CA GLU A 29 -2.58 -4.51 22.37
C GLU A 29 -3.10 -5.12 21.05
N ILE A 30 -2.31 -5.04 19.97
CA ILE A 30 -2.65 -5.58 18.65
C ILE A 30 -1.89 -6.89 18.44
N ARG A 31 -2.57 -8.02 18.59
CA ARG A 31 -1.96 -9.37 18.52
C ARG A 31 -2.40 -10.20 17.33
N SER A 32 -3.27 -9.66 16.48
CA SER A 32 -3.84 -10.36 15.33
C SER A 32 -4.09 -9.41 14.17
N VAL A 33 -4.21 -9.98 12.96
CA VAL A 33 -4.63 -9.24 11.75
C VAL A 33 -6.03 -8.66 11.95
N GLU A 34 -6.94 -9.38 12.61
CA GLU A 34 -8.27 -8.88 12.97
C GLU A 34 -8.21 -7.63 13.86
N ALA A 35 -7.27 -7.57 14.80
CA ALA A 35 -7.06 -6.36 15.60
C ALA A 35 -6.55 -5.20 14.72
N VAL A 36 -5.66 -5.46 13.76
CA VAL A 36 -5.23 -4.44 12.77
C VAL A 36 -6.43 -3.88 12.02
N HIS A 37 -7.36 -4.74 11.59
CA HIS A 37 -8.58 -4.33 10.89
C HIS A 37 -9.46 -3.45 11.77
N ARG A 38 -9.68 -3.87 13.03
CA ARG A 38 -10.52 -3.15 13.99
C ARG A 38 -9.99 -1.75 14.32
N PHE A 39 -8.67 -1.58 14.42
CA PHE A 39 -8.07 -0.31 14.81
C PHE A 39 -7.67 0.58 13.63
N PHE A 40 -7.83 0.12 12.39
CA PHE A 40 -7.31 0.81 11.22
C PHE A 40 -7.83 2.24 11.07
N GLU A 41 -9.11 2.49 11.38
CA GLU A 41 -9.70 3.83 11.34
C GLU A 41 -8.94 4.86 12.20
N LYS A 42 -8.33 4.42 13.30
CA LYS A 42 -7.57 5.28 14.22
C LYS A 42 -6.13 5.52 13.79
N PHE A 43 -5.61 4.76 12.82
CA PHE A 43 -4.20 4.86 12.42
C PHE A 43 -3.85 6.25 11.88
N PRO A 44 -4.66 6.90 11.01
CA PRO A 44 -4.34 8.23 10.52
C PRO A 44 -4.22 9.26 11.64
N GLU A 45 -5.14 9.26 12.60
CA GLU A 45 -5.12 10.17 13.74
C GLU A 45 -3.86 9.98 14.59
N VAL A 46 -3.58 8.73 14.98
CA VAL A 46 -2.44 8.39 15.83
C VAL A 46 -1.10 8.63 15.12
N PHE A 47 -1.03 8.39 13.81
CA PHE A 47 0.11 8.73 12.98
C PHE A 47 0.36 10.24 13.00
N MET A 48 -0.68 11.05 12.80
CA MET A 48 -0.56 12.51 12.80
C MET A 48 -0.19 13.09 14.17
N ASP A 49 -0.59 12.43 15.25
CA ASP A 49 -0.25 12.85 16.61
C ASP A 49 1.19 12.53 17.01
N LYS A 50 1.72 11.38 16.56
CA LYS A 50 2.96 10.82 17.11
C LYS A 50 4.12 10.72 16.13
N LEU A 51 3.83 10.50 14.85
CA LEU A 51 4.85 10.26 13.81
C LEU A 51 4.93 11.37 12.77
N HIS A 52 3.98 12.32 12.75
CA HIS A 52 4.04 13.47 11.85
C HIS A 52 4.33 14.76 12.62
N VAL A 53 4.98 15.71 11.95
CA VAL A 53 5.22 17.05 12.51
C VAL A 53 3.90 17.82 12.60
N ALA A 54 3.78 18.71 13.58
CA ALA A 54 2.55 19.47 13.81
C ALA A 54 2.12 20.31 12.58
N VAL A 55 0.89 20.09 12.12
CA VAL A 55 0.31 20.80 10.97
C VAL A 55 -0.64 21.92 11.43
N PRO A 56 -0.44 23.19 11.04
CA PRO A 56 -1.29 24.31 11.46
C PRO A 56 -2.77 24.13 11.11
N LYS A 57 -3.07 23.68 9.88
CA LYS A 57 -4.44 23.43 9.42
C LYS A 57 -5.16 22.37 10.28
N ARG A 58 -4.45 21.31 10.69
CA ARG A 58 -5.00 20.27 11.58
C ARG A 58 -5.38 20.86 12.95
N LYS A 59 -4.55 21.75 13.51
CA LYS A 59 -4.87 22.46 14.77
C LYS A 59 -6.11 23.34 14.64
N GLN A 60 -6.29 24.01 13.50
CA GLN A 60 -7.49 24.80 13.22
C GLN A 60 -8.74 23.92 13.15
N LEU A 61 -8.69 22.80 12.42
CA LEU A 61 -9.80 21.85 12.31
C LEU A 61 -10.19 21.22 13.65
N LEU A 62 -9.20 20.89 14.49
CA LEU A 62 -9.42 20.43 15.86
C LEU A 62 -10.16 21.47 16.70
N SER A 63 -9.88 22.76 16.51
CA SER A 63 -10.57 23.84 17.23
C SER A 63 -11.95 24.19 16.67
N SER A 64 -12.21 23.95 15.37
CA SER A 64 -13.48 24.25 14.72
C SER A 64 -14.54 23.16 14.87
N GLY A 65 -14.14 21.95 15.29
CA GLY A 65 -15.06 20.81 15.44
C GLY A 65 -15.48 20.16 14.12
N GLN A 66 -14.78 20.44 13.01
CA GLN A 66 -15.07 19.87 11.69
C GLN A 66 -14.48 18.46 11.54
N GLN A 67 -15.08 17.47 12.23
CA GLN A 67 -14.54 16.12 12.33
C GLN A 67 -14.37 15.41 10.96
N ALA A 68 -15.32 15.58 10.03
CA ALA A 68 -15.23 14.93 8.72
C ALA A 68 -14.05 15.44 7.87
N GLU A 69 -13.83 16.75 7.86
CA GLU A 69 -12.68 17.37 7.18
C GLU A 69 -11.36 17.00 7.86
N LEU A 70 -11.35 16.90 9.19
CA LEU A 70 -10.20 16.45 9.97
C LEU A 70 -9.84 15.00 9.63
N ASN A 71 -10.79 14.07 9.68
CA ASN A 71 -10.57 12.65 9.36
C ASN A 71 -10.04 12.49 7.94
N LYS A 72 -10.60 13.25 6.98
CA LYS A 72 -10.13 13.23 5.59
C LYS A 72 -8.73 13.80 5.43
N LEU A 73 -8.42 14.89 6.16
CA LEU A 73 -7.07 15.45 6.17
C LEU A 73 -6.07 14.44 6.73
N ASP A 74 -6.34 13.83 7.89
CA ASP A 74 -5.45 12.85 8.50
C ASP A 74 -5.28 11.62 7.61
N ALA A 75 -6.36 11.10 7.02
CA ALA A 75 -6.33 10.00 6.05
C ALA A 75 -5.47 10.31 4.81
N SER A 76 -5.60 11.52 4.25
CA SER A 76 -4.79 11.95 3.10
C SER A 76 -3.29 12.06 3.40
N ARG A 77 -2.94 12.35 4.66
CA ARG A 77 -1.53 12.42 5.12
C ARG A 77 -0.97 11.04 5.43
N PHE A 78 -1.80 10.14 5.93
CA PHE A 78 -1.42 8.77 6.25
C PHE A 78 -1.28 7.88 5.01
N ALA A 79 -2.14 8.06 4.00
CA ALA A 79 -2.21 7.16 2.84
C ALA A 79 -0.86 6.97 2.10
N PRO A 80 -0.07 8.02 1.78
CA PRO A 80 1.24 7.84 1.13
C PRO A 80 2.22 7.03 1.98
N PHE A 81 2.23 7.25 3.30
CA PHE A 81 3.08 6.51 4.22
C PHE A 81 2.69 5.03 4.31
N TRP A 82 1.38 4.76 4.47
CA TRP A 82 0.85 3.40 4.49
C TRP A 82 1.11 2.66 3.17
N ASN A 83 0.87 3.31 2.04
CA ASN A 83 1.08 2.71 0.73
C ASN A 83 2.55 2.35 0.48
N GLU A 84 3.49 3.11 1.04
CA GLU A 84 4.91 2.77 0.95
C GLU A 84 5.25 1.52 1.75
N ILE A 85 4.68 1.34 2.96
CA ILE A 85 4.83 0.09 3.72
C ILE A 85 4.33 -1.11 2.89
N VAL A 86 3.14 -0.98 2.30
CA VAL A 86 2.51 -2.03 1.48
C VAL A 86 3.35 -2.33 0.23
N LYS A 87 3.86 -1.30 -0.46
CA LYS A 87 4.79 -1.46 -1.60
C LYS A 87 6.07 -2.20 -1.21
N ASN A 88 6.70 -1.88 -0.07
CA ASN A 88 7.88 -2.59 0.41
C ASN A 88 7.60 -4.07 0.74
N LEU A 89 6.45 -4.38 1.35
CA LEU A 89 6.04 -5.78 1.57
C LEU A 89 5.91 -6.54 0.26
N ARG A 90 5.44 -5.89 -0.80
CA ARG A 90 5.34 -6.48 -2.14
C ARG A 90 6.71 -6.67 -2.79
N GLU A 91 7.62 -5.69 -2.67
CA GLU A 91 9.00 -5.77 -3.16
C GLU A 91 9.83 -6.86 -2.43
N GLU A 92 9.45 -7.22 -1.21
CA GLU A 92 10.02 -8.34 -0.44
C GLU A 92 9.39 -9.69 -0.78
N ASP A 93 8.37 -9.71 -1.64
CA ASP A 93 7.61 -10.88 -2.05
C ASP A 93 6.76 -11.49 -0.91
N TYR A 94 6.46 -10.73 0.16
CA TYR A 94 5.59 -11.22 1.23
C TYR A 94 4.10 -11.17 0.90
N ILE A 95 3.70 -10.27 0.00
CA ILE A 95 2.30 -10.15 -0.44
C ILE A 95 2.20 -10.30 -1.95
N SER A 96 1.06 -10.79 -2.43
CA SER A 96 0.74 -10.90 -3.85
C SER A 96 0.32 -9.55 -4.46
N ASN A 97 0.24 -9.47 -5.80
CA ASN A 97 -0.33 -8.29 -6.48
C ASN A 97 -1.80 -8.05 -6.07
N THR A 98 -2.56 -9.12 -5.85
CA THR A 98 -3.96 -9.01 -5.41
C THR A 98 -4.05 -8.46 -3.98
N GLU A 99 -3.18 -8.92 -3.06
CA GLU A 99 -3.13 -8.38 -1.70
C GLU A 99 -2.61 -6.93 -1.68
N LEU A 100 -1.67 -6.58 -2.57
CA LEU A 100 -1.24 -5.19 -2.77
C LEU A 100 -2.45 -4.31 -3.10
N ASP A 101 -3.24 -4.66 -4.13
CA ASP A 101 -4.42 -3.88 -4.54
C ASP A 101 -5.47 -3.77 -3.43
N LEU A 102 -5.60 -4.80 -2.58
CA LEU A 102 -6.50 -4.80 -1.43
C LEU A 102 -6.04 -3.87 -0.29
N LEU A 103 -4.73 -3.85 -0.03
CA LEU A 103 -4.11 -3.13 1.08
C LEU A 103 -3.89 -1.65 0.78
N LEU A 104 -3.75 -1.26 -0.49
CA LEU A 104 -3.53 0.13 -0.86
C LEU A 104 -4.70 1.04 -0.41
N MET A 105 -4.33 2.14 0.24
CA MET A 105 -5.24 3.19 0.66
C MET A 105 -5.37 4.24 -0.44
N PRO A 106 -6.60 4.62 -0.83
CA PRO A 106 -6.80 5.74 -1.74
C PRO A 106 -6.16 7.03 -1.20
N LYS A 107 -5.73 7.91 -2.10
CA LYS A 107 -5.04 9.16 -1.71
C LYS A 107 -5.92 10.08 -0.86
N ASN A 108 -7.25 9.94 -0.96
CA ASN A 108 -8.22 10.80 -0.27
C ASN A 108 -8.08 12.30 -0.65
N ILE A 109 -7.55 12.57 -1.85
CA ILE A 109 -7.34 13.91 -2.41
C ILE A 109 -8.36 14.14 -3.53
N GLY A 110 -9.27 15.10 -3.34
CA GLY A 110 -10.32 15.43 -4.33
C GLY A 110 -11.34 14.31 -4.58
N GLY A 111 -12.34 14.57 -5.45
CA GLY A 111 -13.30 13.58 -5.94
C GLY A 111 -14.54 13.33 -5.07
N LEU A 112 -14.37 12.82 -3.84
CA LEU A 112 -15.48 12.43 -2.96
C LEU A 112 -15.41 13.14 -1.61
N PRO A 113 -16.53 13.47 -0.95
CA PRO A 113 -16.51 14.17 0.35
C PRO A 113 -16.11 13.27 1.52
N ILE A 114 -16.05 11.96 1.33
CA ILE A 114 -15.81 10.95 2.37
C ILE A 114 -14.34 10.51 2.45
N VAL A 115 -14.00 9.77 3.51
CA VAL A 115 -12.76 8.99 3.59
C VAL A 115 -12.97 7.65 2.90
N GLN A 116 -12.13 7.33 1.93
CA GLN A 116 -12.06 6.05 1.28
C GLN A 116 -11.03 5.17 1.99
N TRP A 117 -11.49 4.04 2.51
CA TRP A 117 -10.67 3.07 3.24
C TRP A 117 -10.12 1.98 2.31
N PRO A 118 -9.01 1.31 2.63
CA PRO A 118 -8.51 0.18 1.84
C PRO A 118 -9.56 -0.91 1.57
N LEU A 119 -9.49 -1.57 0.41
CA LEU A 119 -10.49 -2.58 0.02
C LEU A 119 -10.51 -3.80 0.94
N PHE A 120 -9.40 -4.14 1.61
CA PHE A 120 -9.38 -5.26 2.54
C PHE A 120 -10.34 -5.10 3.73
N LEU A 121 -10.71 -3.86 4.09
CA LEU A 121 -11.70 -3.56 5.14
C LEU A 121 -13.14 -3.60 4.60
N LEU A 122 -13.31 -3.26 3.33
CA LEU A 122 -14.62 -3.11 2.66
C LEU A 122 -15.06 -4.35 1.88
N ALA A 123 -14.15 -5.31 1.65
CA ALA A 123 -14.41 -6.54 0.91
C ALA A 123 -15.64 -7.28 1.47
N SER A 124 -16.49 -7.80 0.58
CA SER A 124 -17.78 -8.44 0.89
C SER A 124 -18.87 -7.56 1.53
N LYS A 125 -18.55 -6.37 2.07
CA LYS A 125 -19.49 -5.57 2.86
C LYS A 125 -20.69 -5.05 2.07
N VAL A 126 -20.49 -4.64 0.81
CA VAL A 126 -21.59 -4.19 -0.06
C VAL A 126 -22.58 -5.32 -0.34
N PHE A 127 -22.10 -6.56 -0.48
CA PHE A 127 -22.96 -7.71 -0.69
C PHE A 127 -23.80 -8.02 0.56
N LEU A 128 -23.19 -7.97 1.74
CA LEU A 128 -23.88 -8.14 3.02
C LEU A 128 -24.92 -7.03 3.23
N ALA A 129 -24.57 -5.77 2.96
CA ALA A 129 -25.51 -4.64 3.04
C ALA A 129 -26.68 -4.81 2.08
N LYS A 130 -26.42 -5.30 0.86
CA LYS A 130 -27.45 -5.61 -0.13
C LYS A 130 -28.36 -6.74 0.35
N ASP A 131 -27.83 -7.81 0.93
CA ASP A 131 -28.64 -8.92 1.48
C ASP A 131 -29.51 -8.42 2.65
N ILE A 132 -28.94 -7.61 3.56
CA ILE A 132 -29.70 -6.97 4.64
C ILE A 132 -30.82 -6.08 4.09
N ALA A 133 -30.56 -5.29 3.04
CA ALA A 133 -31.55 -4.41 2.44
C ALA A 133 -32.69 -5.18 1.74
N VAL A 134 -32.39 -6.31 1.11
CA VAL A 134 -33.40 -7.18 0.47
C VAL A 134 -34.31 -7.84 1.51
N ASP A 135 -33.74 -8.27 2.64
CA ASP A 135 -34.47 -8.98 3.70
C ASP A 135 -35.19 -8.02 4.68
N CYS A 136 -34.90 -6.72 4.64
CA CYS A 136 -35.45 -5.75 5.57
C CYS A 136 -36.84 -5.28 5.15
N ASN A 137 -37.84 -5.58 6.00
CA ASN A 137 -39.20 -5.03 5.92
C ASN A 137 -39.48 -3.98 7.03
N ASP A 138 -38.49 -3.70 7.87
CA ASP A 138 -38.58 -2.74 8.98
C ASP A 138 -38.35 -1.31 8.49
N SER A 139 -38.51 -0.27 9.31
CA SER A 139 -38.31 1.14 8.92
C SER A 139 -36.89 1.48 8.42
N GLN A 140 -36.74 2.58 7.66
CA GLN A 140 -35.44 3.07 7.16
C GLN A 140 -34.39 3.26 8.28
N ASP A 141 -34.79 3.76 9.45
CA ASP A 141 -33.87 3.96 10.58
C ASP A 141 -33.31 2.64 11.11
N GLU A 142 -34.13 1.59 11.16
CA GLU A 142 -33.72 0.24 11.57
C GLU A 142 -32.82 -0.41 10.51
N LEU A 143 -33.13 -0.23 9.22
CA LEU A 143 -32.27 -0.67 8.13
C LEU A 143 -30.88 -0.02 8.24
N TRP A 144 -30.83 1.30 8.41
CA TRP A 144 -29.58 2.02 8.54
C TRP A 144 -28.83 1.63 9.82
N LEU A 145 -29.52 1.45 10.95
CA LEU A 145 -28.93 0.97 12.20
C LEU A 145 -28.26 -0.41 12.02
N ARG A 146 -28.89 -1.33 11.27
CA ARG A 146 -28.29 -2.64 10.97
C ARG A 146 -27.05 -2.53 10.09
N ILE A 147 -27.07 -1.62 9.12
CA ILE A 147 -25.91 -1.34 8.26
C ILE A 147 -24.78 -0.71 9.07
N SER A 148 -25.08 0.31 9.88
CA SER A 148 -24.13 1.05 10.71
C SER A 148 -23.60 0.26 11.92
N LYS A 149 -24.12 -0.94 12.19
CA LYS A 149 -23.55 -1.82 13.23
C LYS A 149 -22.09 -2.21 12.92
N ASP A 150 -21.74 -2.25 11.64
CA ASP A 150 -20.38 -2.41 11.16
C ASP A 150 -19.97 -1.13 10.41
N GLU A 151 -19.07 -0.36 11.03
CA GLU A 151 -18.60 0.94 10.52
C GLU A 151 -18.06 0.82 9.08
N TYR A 152 -17.32 -0.25 8.76
CA TYR A 152 -16.80 -0.48 7.41
C TYR A 152 -17.88 -0.86 6.41
N MET A 153 -19.00 -1.44 6.85
CA MET A 153 -20.14 -1.69 5.97
C MET A 153 -20.86 -0.40 5.61
N GLN A 154 -21.04 0.51 6.56
CA GLN A 154 -21.53 1.85 6.29
C GLN A 154 -20.62 2.57 5.28
N TYR A 155 -19.31 2.60 5.53
CA TYR A 155 -18.36 3.26 4.61
C TYR A 155 -18.38 2.66 3.20
N ALA A 156 -18.52 1.34 3.07
CA ALA A 156 -18.61 0.69 1.78
C ALA A 156 -19.85 1.13 0.99
N VAL A 157 -21.00 1.26 1.67
CA VAL A 157 -22.26 1.71 1.05
C VAL A 157 -22.18 3.18 0.64
N GLU A 158 -21.70 4.05 1.53
CA GLU A 158 -21.49 5.47 1.25
C GLU A 158 -20.51 5.69 0.10
N GLU A 159 -19.39 4.96 0.09
CA GLU A 159 -18.40 5.03 -0.98
C GLU A 159 -18.97 4.56 -2.31
N CYS A 160 -19.70 3.44 -2.34
CA CYS A 160 -20.39 2.99 -3.55
C CYS A 160 -21.31 4.08 -4.08
N PHE A 161 -22.17 4.66 -3.24
CA PHE A 161 -23.12 5.69 -3.64
C PHE A 161 -22.43 6.91 -4.25
N HIS A 162 -21.43 7.47 -3.55
CA HIS A 162 -20.72 8.66 -4.05
C HIS A 162 -19.86 8.36 -5.28
N SER A 163 -19.21 7.19 -5.33
CA SER A 163 -18.37 6.79 -6.48
C SER A 163 -19.21 6.58 -7.73
N ILE A 164 -20.38 5.94 -7.63
CA ILE A 164 -21.29 5.75 -8.77
C ILE A 164 -21.77 7.11 -9.27
N LYS A 165 -22.20 8.01 -8.37
CA LYS A 165 -22.63 9.37 -8.74
C LYS A 165 -21.54 10.09 -9.52
N TYR A 166 -20.32 10.11 -8.97
CA TYR A 166 -19.20 10.80 -9.60
C TYR A 166 -18.84 10.18 -10.96
N ILE A 167 -18.67 8.85 -11.04
CA ILE A 167 -18.28 8.17 -12.27
C ILE A 167 -19.31 8.41 -13.38
N LEU A 168 -20.60 8.24 -13.09
CA LEU A 168 -21.64 8.43 -14.09
C LEU A 168 -21.75 9.91 -14.51
N SER A 169 -21.65 10.86 -13.56
CA SER A 169 -21.61 12.29 -13.89
C SER A 169 -20.38 12.68 -14.72
N SER A 170 -19.23 12.05 -14.53
CA SER A 170 -18.03 12.34 -15.33
C SER A 170 -18.11 11.80 -16.75
N ILE A 171 -18.73 10.63 -16.93
CA ILE A 171 -18.77 9.91 -18.21
C ILE A 171 -19.93 10.36 -19.11
N LEU A 172 -21.08 10.67 -18.51
CA LEU A 172 -22.29 11.02 -19.23
C LEU A 172 -22.36 12.51 -19.55
N ASP A 173 -22.83 12.84 -20.75
CA ASP A 173 -23.03 14.21 -21.20
C ASP A 173 -24.49 14.65 -21.04
N LYS A 174 -24.70 15.99 -20.95
CA LYS A 174 -26.00 16.68 -21.06
C LYS A 174 -27.19 15.94 -20.42
N GLU A 175 -28.03 15.29 -21.23
CA GLU A 175 -29.24 14.58 -20.79
C GLU A 175 -28.93 13.35 -19.92
N GLY A 176 -27.81 12.65 -20.16
CA GLY A 176 -27.36 11.56 -19.32
C GLY A 176 -26.84 12.05 -17.95
N HIS A 177 -26.15 13.19 -17.92
CA HIS A 177 -25.78 13.83 -16.66
C HIS A 177 -27.01 14.28 -15.86
N LEU A 178 -28.01 14.85 -16.54
CA LEU A 178 -29.28 15.26 -15.92
C LEU A 178 -30.00 14.06 -15.31
N TRP A 179 -30.03 12.92 -16.01
CA TRP A 179 -30.60 11.67 -15.48
C TRP A 179 -29.92 11.22 -14.18
N VAL A 180 -28.59 11.20 -14.14
CA VAL A 180 -27.84 10.86 -12.91
C VAL A 180 -28.22 11.81 -11.79
N GLN A 181 -28.15 13.13 -12.04
CA GLN A 181 -28.46 14.12 -11.03
C GLN A 181 -29.87 13.92 -10.45
N ARG A 182 -30.87 13.70 -11.31
CA ARG A 182 -32.27 13.52 -10.87
C ARG A 182 -32.48 12.26 -10.05
N ILE A 183 -31.85 11.16 -10.41
CA ILE A 183 -31.93 9.93 -9.62
C ILE A 183 -31.31 10.12 -8.24
N PHE A 184 -30.09 10.64 -8.19
CA PHE A 184 -29.40 10.81 -6.91
C PHE A 184 -30.08 11.84 -6.01
N ASP A 185 -30.62 12.93 -6.58
CA ASP A 185 -31.39 13.93 -5.83
C ASP A 185 -32.72 13.35 -5.33
N GLY A 186 -33.41 12.54 -6.16
CA GLY A 186 -34.64 11.84 -5.77
C GLY A 186 -34.42 10.82 -4.65
N ILE A 187 -33.33 10.05 -4.70
CA ILE A 187 -32.93 9.16 -3.61
C ILE A 187 -32.68 9.96 -2.32
N GLN A 188 -31.95 11.08 -2.41
CA GLN A 188 -31.66 11.93 -1.25
C GLN A 188 -32.94 12.54 -0.64
N GLU A 189 -33.88 12.97 -1.48
CA GLU A 189 -35.18 13.47 -1.05
C GLU A 189 -36.01 12.39 -0.37
N SER A 190 -36.02 11.18 -0.92
CA SER A 190 -36.71 10.02 -0.33
C SER A 190 -36.13 9.64 1.04
N ILE A 191 -34.80 9.65 1.18
CA ILE A 191 -34.11 9.47 2.48
C ILE A 191 -34.56 10.55 3.47
N SER A 192 -34.62 11.81 3.03
CA SER A 192 -35.01 12.94 3.87
C SER A 192 -36.48 12.89 4.32
N LYS A 193 -37.36 12.32 3.49
CA LYS A 193 -38.78 12.10 3.78
C LYS A 193 -39.05 10.79 4.53
N ASN A 194 -38.03 9.98 4.76
CA ASN A 194 -38.10 8.67 5.41
C ASN A 194 -38.93 7.62 4.64
N ASN A 195 -38.96 7.71 3.29
CA ASN A 195 -39.81 6.92 2.41
C ASN A 195 -39.02 5.97 1.48
N ILE A 196 -37.72 5.73 1.74
CA ILE A 196 -36.88 4.97 0.81
C ILE A 196 -37.40 3.56 0.51
N GLN A 197 -38.11 2.96 1.46
CA GLN A 197 -38.68 1.61 1.32
C GLN A 197 -39.91 1.54 0.44
N SER A 198 -40.69 2.62 0.34
CA SER A 198 -41.80 2.71 -0.61
C SER A 198 -41.31 3.11 -2.00
N ASP A 199 -40.25 3.92 -2.06
CA ASP A 199 -39.81 4.55 -3.30
C ASP A 199 -38.78 3.68 -4.05
N ILE A 200 -38.11 2.74 -3.37
CA ILE A 200 -37.06 1.88 -3.93
C ILE A 200 -37.35 0.40 -3.68
N HIS A 201 -37.41 -0.40 -4.75
CA HIS A 201 -37.49 -1.86 -4.63
C HIS A 201 -36.12 -2.50 -4.36
N PHE A 202 -35.80 -2.69 -3.08
CA PHE A 202 -34.54 -3.36 -2.68
C PHE A 202 -34.38 -4.78 -3.25
N SER A 203 -35.47 -5.51 -3.48
CA SER A 203 -35.42 -6.85 -4.13
C SER A 203 -34.83 -6.84 -5.54
N LYS A 204 -34.78 -5.69 -6.21
CA LYS A 204 -34.19 -5.50 -7.54
C LYS A 204 -32.79 -4.89 -7.49
N LEU A 205 -32.29 -4.51 -6.32
CA LEU A 205 -30.92 -4.02 -6.13
C LEU A 205 -29.83 -4.98 -6.64
N PRO A 206 -29.96 -6.32 -6.53
CA PRO A 206 -29.01 -7.24 -7.15
C PRO A 206 -28.85 -7.06 -8.67
N ASN A 207 -29.95 -6.73 -9.37
CA ASN A 207 -29.91 -6.47 -10.82
C ASN A 207 -29.14 -5.19 -11.12
N VAL A 208 -29.35 -4.13 -10.33
CA VAL A 208 -28.62 -2.85 -10.47
C VAL A 208 -27.13 -3.06 -10.27
N ILE A 209 -26.74 -3.77 -9.21
CA ILE A 209 -25.33 -4.08 -8.94
C ILE A 209 -24.72 -4.86 -10.11
N ALA A 210 -25.43 -5.86 -10.66
CA ALA A 210 -24.94 -6.62 -11.81
C ALA A 210 -24.71 -5.74 -13.05
N LYS A 211 -25.61 -4.79 -13.33
CA LYS A 211 -25.45 -3.83 -14.45
C LYS A 211 -24.31 -2.84 -14.18
N LEU A 212 -24.15 -2.34 -12.96
CA LEU A 212 -23.04 -1.48 -12.56
C LEU A 212 -21.68 -2.19 -12.69
N VAL A 213 -21.61 -3.48 -12.32
CA VAL A 213 -20.40 -4.30 -12.51
C VAL A 213 -20.05 -4.43 -13.99
N ALA A 214 -21.05 -4.63 -14.87
CA ALA A 214 -20.82 -4.68 -16.31
C ALA A 214 -20.29 -3.34 -16.85
N VAL A 215 -20.88 -2.22 -16.44
CA VAL A 215 -20.44 -0.87 -16.81
C VAL A 215 -19.00 -0.62 -16.35
N ALA A 216 -18.70 -0.81 -15.06
CA ALA A 216 -17.35 -0.61 -14.53
C ALA A 216 -16.32 -1.58 -15.12
N GLY A 217 -16.74 -2.81 -15.44
CA GLY A 217 -15.92 -3.84 -16.06
C GLY A 217 -15.50 -3.53 -17.49
N ILE A 218 -16.32 -2.79 -18.24
CA ILE A 218 -15.98 -2.30 -19.59
C ILE A 218 -15.10 -1.05 -19.49
N LEU A 219 -15.45 -0.12 -18.60
CA LEU A 219 -14.79 1.18 -18.49
C LEU A 219 -13.39 1.13 -17.87
N LYS A 220 -13.03 0.06 -17.15
CA LYS A 220 -11.67 -0.13 -16.62
C LYS A 220 -10.64 -0.45 -17.69
N GLU A 221 -11.09 -0.99 -18.84
CA GLU A 221 -10.24 -1.40 -19.96
C GLU A 221 -9.86 -0.19 -20.83
N THR A 222 -8.96 -0.42 -21.80
CA THR A 222 -8.55 0.63 -22.75
C THR A 222 -9.63 0.95 -23.78
N GLU A 223 -9.70 2.20 -24.20
CA GLU A 223 -10.67 2.69 -25.18
C GLU A 223 -10.55 1.93 -26.52
N SER A 224 -11.66 1.36 -26.98
CA SER A 224 -11.79 0.80 -28.32
C SER A 224 -13.19 1.06 -28.86
N ALA A 225 -13.36 1.00 -30.19
CA ALA A 225 -14.66 1.24 -30.83
C ALA A 225 -15.73 0.24 -30.35
N ASP A 226 -15.34 -1.02 -30.13
CA ASP A 226 -16.22 -2.08 -29.63
C ASP A 226 -16.54 -1.88 -28.15
N MET A 227 -15.56 -1.46 -27.34
CA MET A 227 -15.77 -1.16 -25.92
C MET A 227 -16.66 0.06 -25.71
N LYS A 228 -16.59 1.06 -26.59
CA LYS A 228 -17.54 2.19 -26.58
C LYS A 228 -18.97 1.73 -26.83
N LYS A 229 -19.20 0.92 -27.87
CA LYS A 229 -20.53 0.36 -28.15
C LYS A 229 -21.03 -0.50 -26.99
N GLY A 230 -20.15 -1.33 -26.42
CA GLY A 230 -20.43 -2.13 -25.24
C GLY A 230 -20.81 -1.29 -24.03
N ALA A 231 -20.08 -0.19 -23.78
CA ALA A 231 -20.37 0.73 -22.68
C ALA A 231 -21.72 1.43 -22.85
N VAL A 232 -22.06 1.88 -24.07
CA VAL A 232 -23.38 2.47 -24.37
C VAL A 232 -24.49 1.47 -24.06
N ASN A 233 -24.36 0.23 -24.54
CA ASN A 233 -25.35 -0.82 -24.28
C ASN A 233 -25.47 -1.14 -22.79
N ALA A 234 -24.35 -1.24 -22.06
CA ALA A 234 -24.35 -1.52 -20.63
C ALA A 234 -25.00 -0.39 -19.80
N ILE A 235 -24.81 0.88 -20.21
CA ILE A 235 -25.44 2.03 -19.57
C ILE A 235 -26.93 2.11 -19.91
N GLN A 236 -27.33 1.78 -21.13
CA GLN A 236 -28.75 1.66 -21.51
C GLN A 236 -29.43 0.57 -20.68
N ASP A 237 -28.81 -0.60 -20.55
CA ASP A 237 -29.30 -1.68 -19.68
C ASP A 237 -29.44 -1.22 -18.22
N LEU A 238 -28.46 -0.46 -17.70
CA LEU A 238 -28.53 0.10 -16.36
C LEU A 238 -29.70 1.09 -16.23
N TYR A 239 -29.90 1.94 -17.23
CA TYR A 239 -31.02 2.87 -17.29
C TYR A 239 -32.37 2.14 -17.24
N GLU A 240 -32.56 1.09 -18.04
CA GLU A 240 -33.82 0.33 -18.06
C GLU A 240 -34.12 -0.29 -16.69
N VAL A 241 -33.12 -0.95 -16.08
CA VAL A 241 -33.31 -1.60 -14.77
C VAL A 241 -33.63 -0.56 -13.70
N VAL A 242 -32.90 0.56 -13.65
CA VAL A 242 -33.09 1.57 -12.62
C VAL A 242 -34.44 2.27 -12.78
N HIS A 243 -34.82 2.61 -14.01
CA HIS A 243 -36.05 3.36 -14.31
C HIS A 243 -37.31 2.50 -14.21
N HIS A 244 -37.27 1.22 -14.59
CA HIS A 244 -38.46 0.38 -14.67
C HIS A 244 -38.59 -0.65 -13.55
N GLU A 245 -37.49 -1.06 -12.91
CA GLU A 245 -37.53 -2.12 -11.89
C GLU A 245 -37.30 -1.60 -10.47
N VAL A 246 -36.65 -0.46 -10.29
CA VAL A 246 -36.07 -0.08 -8.98
C VAL A 246 -36.71 1.16 -8.38
N LEU A 247 -36.95 2.22 -9.17
CA LEU A 247 -37.38 3.51 -8.66
C LEU A 247 -38.85 3.81 -8.96
N PHE A 248 -39.62 4.08 -7.91
CA PHE A 248 -40.93 4.75 -7.95
C PHE A 248 -40.75 6.21 -7.49
N VAL A 249 -39.79 6.92 -8.08
CA VAL A 249 -39.62 8.35 -7.76
C VAL A 249 -40.87 9.08 -8.24
N ASP A 250 -41.51 9.84 -7.35
CA ASP A 250 -42.66 10.68 -7.68
C ASP A 250 -42.24 11.72 -8.73
N LEU A 251 -42.56 11.40 -9.99
CA LEU A 251 -42.24 12.18 -11.19
C LEU A 251 -42.97 13.55 -11.22
N SER A 252 -43.90 13.79 -10.29
CA SER A 252 -44.82 14.93 -10.32
C SER A 252 -44.14 16.29 -10.20
N GLY A 253 -42.98 16.37 -9.53
CA GLY A 253 -42.26 17.63 -9.31
C GLY A 253 -41.34 18.09 -10.46
N ASN A 254 -40.96 17.20 -11.38
CA ASN A 254 -39.89 17.44 -12.38
C ASN A 254 -40.25 16.93 -13.79
N ILE A 255 -41.50 17.11 -14.20
CA ILE A 255 -42.05 16.60 -15.47
C ILE A 255 -41.22 17.05 -16.68
N ASP A 256 -40.76 18.30 -16.70
CA ASP A 256 -40.02 18.88 -17.82
C ASP A 256 -38.69 18.18 -18.09
N ASP A 257 -37.93 17.85 -17.04
CA ASP A 257 -36.64 17.17 -17.16
C ASP A 257 -36.81 15.72 -17.61
N TRP A 258 -37.82 15.01 -17.08
CA TRP A 258 -38.15 13.66 -17.52
C TRP A 258 -38.68 13.63 -18.95
N SER A 259 -39.41 14.67 -19.38
CA SER A 259 -39.83 14.83 -20.77
C SER A 259 -38.62 15.01 -21.70
N GLN A 260 -37.61 15.76 -21.27
CA GLN A 260 -36.37 15.96 -22.02
C GLN A 260 -35.57 14.66 -22.14
N ILE A 261 -35.43 13.90 -21.06
CA ILE A 261 -34.73 12.60 -21.04
C ILE A 261 -35.46 11.59 -21.95
N ASN A 262 -36.78 11.48 -21.81
CA ASN A 262 -37.58 10.55 -22.63
C ASN A 262 -37.56 10.91 -24.12
N ARG A 263 -37.58 12.21 -24.46
CA ARG A 263 -37.43 12.67 -25.84
C ARG A 263 -36.04 12.35 -26.39
N ALA A 264 -34.98 12.60 -25.62
CA ALA A 264 -33.61 12.27 -26.02
C ALA A 264 -33.40 10.76 -26.21
N ARG A 265 -34.08 9.92 -25.42
CA ARG A 265 -34.13 8.46 -25.60
C ARG A 265 -34.82 8.08 -26.89
N ALA A 266 -36.02 8.63 -27.17
CA ALA A 266 -36.78 8.35 -28.39
C ALA A 266 -36.02 8.76 -29.66
N GLU A 267 -35.20 9.81 -29.58
CA GLU A 267 -34.34 10.30 -30.66
C GLU A 267 -32.99 9.56 -30.77
N GLY A 268 -32.71 8.58 -29.90
CA GLY A 268 -31.45 7.82 -29.89
C GLY A 268 -30.22 8.64 -29.47
N ARG A 269 -30.42 9.84 -28.92
CA ARG A 269 -29.35 10.75 -28.48
C ARG A 269 -28.84 10.42 -27.08
N LEU A 270 -29.68 9.81 -26.23
CA LEU A 270 -29.31 9.46 -24.86
C LEU A 270 -28.15 8.45 -24.83
N PHE A 271 -27.07 8.79 -24.10
CA PHE A 271 -25.84 8.00 -23.94
C PHE A 271 -25.00 7.78 -25.21
N SER A 272 -25.33 8.46 -26.32
CA SER A 272 -24.62 8.30 -27.60
C SER A 272 -23.18 8.81 -27.58
N ASN A 273 -22.88 9.81 -26.76
CA ASN A 273 -21.56 10.46 -26.67
C ASN A 273 -20.95 10.29 -25.28
N LEU A 274 -20.41 9.10 -25.00
CA LEU A 274 -19.70 8.84 -23.74
C LEU A 274 -18.31 9.49 -23.73
N LYS A 275 -18.00 10.21 -22.65
CA LYS A 275 -16.64 10.65 -22.35
C LYS A 275 -15.88 9.47 -21.75
N TRP A 276 -14.91 8.93 -22.50
CA TRP A 276 -14.11 7.82 -21.98
C TRP A 276 -13.22 8.28 -20.81
N PRO A 277 -13.11 7.50 -19.72
CA PRO A 277 -12.33 7.87 -18.55
C PRO A 277 -10.82 7.75 -18.81
N ASN A 278 -10.26 8.77 -19.47
CA ASN A 278 -8.83 8.85 -19.79
C ASN A 278 -7.99 9.44 -18.64
N GLU A 279 -8.62 10.11 -17.68
CA GLU A 279 -7.95 10.63 -16.48
C GLU A 279 -7.53 9.50 -15.54
N PRO A 280 -6.27 9.46 -15.06
CA PRO A 280 -5.77 8.39 -14.18
C PRO A 280 -6.62 8.20 -12.91
N GLY A 281 -6.99 9.31 -12.26
CA GLY A 281 -7.79 9.26 -11.03
C GLY A 281 -9.19 8.67 -11.24
N LEU A 282 -9.84 9.01 -12.36
CA LEU A 282 -11.15 8.45 -12.70
C LEU A 282 -11.02 6.95 -13.05
N LYS A 283 -9.97 6.55 -13.77
CA LYS A 283 -9.71 5.14 -14.10
C LYS A 283 -9.45 4.31 -12.84
N ASP A 284 -8.69 4.82 -11.88
CA ASP A 284 -8.42 4.13 -10.62
C ASP A 284 -9.68 4.00 -9.78
N MET A 285 -10.53 5.03 -9.75
CA MET A 285 -11.81 4.97 -9.08
C MET A 285 -12.78 3.95 -9.72
N ILE A 286 -12.78 3.82 -11.06
CA ILE A 286 -13.58 2.81 -11.76
C ILE A 286 -13.08 1.39 -11.45
N LYS A 287 -11.77 1.17 -11.49
CA LYS A 287 -11.17 -0.11 -11.09
C LYS A 287 -11.54 -0.45 -9.65
N ARG A 288 -11.46 0.54 -8.76
CA ARG A 288 -11.80 0.39 -7.35
C ARG A 288 -13.28 0.08 -7.13
N LEU A 289 -14.19 0.79 -7.80
CA LEU A 289 -15.62 0.50 -7.74
C LEU A 289 -15.91 -0.92 -8.25
N HIS A 290 -15.30 -1.32 -9.38
CA HIS A 290 -15.42 -2.68 -9.88
C HIS A 290 -14.97 -3.71 -8.83
N SER A 291 -13.83 -3.50 -8.18
CA SER A 291 -13.35 -4.39 -7.11
C SER A 291 -14.30 -4.43 -5.91
N LEU A 292 -14.77 -3.27 -5.45
CA LEU A 292 -15.73 -3.16 -4.33
C LEU A 292 -17.04 -3.93 -4.62
N LEU A 293 -17.49 -3.95 -5.88
CA LEU A 293 -18.69 -4.64 -6.33
C LEU A 293 -18.48 -6.09 -6.78
N THR A 294 -17.26 -6.62 -6.77
CA THR A 294 -16.96 -7.99 -7.27
C THR A 294 -16.29 -8.89 -6.24
N ILE A 295 -15.56 -8.33 -5.27
CA ILE A 295 -14.85 -9.09 -4.25
C ILE A 295 -15.85 -9.61 -3.20
N LYS A 296 -16.24 -10.88 -3.36
CA LYS A 296 -17.19 -11.58 -2.48
C LYS A 296 -16.52 -12.21 -1.27
N GLU A 297 -15.26 -12.60 -1.40
CA GLU A 297 -14.52 -13.23 -0.31
C GLU A 297 -14.14 -12.19 0.73
N SER A 298 -14.31 -12.54 2.01
CA SER A 298 -13.82 -11.71 3.10
C SER A 298 -12.29 -11.65 3.04
N ALA A 299 -11.75 -10.43 3.13
CA ALA A 299 -10.32 -10.19 3.21
C ALA A 299 -9.80 -10.19 4.66
N ALA A 300 -10.54 -10.78 5.62
CA ALA A 300 -10.21 -10.79 7.04
C ALA A 300 -8.79 -11.29 7.37
N ASN A 301 -8.25 -12.21 6.55
CA ASN A 301 -6.92 -12.80 6.73
C ASN A 301 -5.85 -12.17 5.83
N VAL A 302 -6.10 -10.98 5.25
CA VAL A 302 -5.10 -10.26 4.44
C VAL A 302 -4.25 -9.37 5.34
N PRO A 303 -2.90 -9.46 5.25
CA PRO A 303 -2.10 -10.35 4.40
C PRO A 303 -1.99 -11.78 4.96
N LYS A 304 -1.95 -12.78 4.07
CA LYS A 304 -1.87 -14.21 4.46
C LYS A 304 -0.50 -14.61 4.98
N ASN A 305 0.57 -14.00 4.47
CA ASN A 305 1.93 -14.30 4.87
C ASN A 305 2.18 -13.91 6.33
N LEU A 306 2.81 -14.81 7.10
CA LEU A 306 3.04 -14.64 8.53
C LEU A 306 4.01 -13.50 8.85
N GLU A 307 5.03 -13.29 8.01
CA GLU A 307 6.03 -12.25 8.20
C GLU A 307 5.46 -10.86 7.87
N ALA A 308 4.67 -10.72 6.80
CA ALA A 308 3.89 -9.51 6.53
C ALA A 308 2.94 -9.19 7.68
N SER A 309 2.17 -10.19 8.14
CA SER A 309 1.29 -10.05 9.30
C SER A 309 2.04 -9.59 10.55
N ARG A 310 3.19 -10.21 10.85
CA ARG A 310 4.04 -9.86 12.00
C ARG A 310 4.54 -8.42 11.91
N ARG A 311 4.99 -7.98 10.73
CA ARG A 311 5.49 -6.61 10.51
C ARG A 311 4.38 -5.57 10.64
N LEU A 312 3.20 -5.82 10.07
CA LEU A 312 2.05 -4.93 10.23
C LEU A 312 1.59 -4.87 11.69
N GLN A 313 1.53 -6.00 12.40
CA GLN A 313 1.23 -6.02 13.83
C GLN A 313 2.27 -5.24 14.65
N PHE A 314 3.56 -5.37 14.33
CA PHE A 314 4.61 -4.62 15.01
C PHE A 314 4.48 -3.11 14.79
N PHE A 315 4.28 -2.69 13.54
CA PHE A 315 4.07 -1.28 13.18
C PHE A 315 2.82 -0.70 13.87
N THR A 316 1.72 -1.44 13.84
CA THR A 316 0.47 -0.95 14.45
C THR A 316 0.58 -0.86 15.96
N ASN A 317 1.23 -1.82 16.62
CA ASN A 317 1.55 -1.69 18.05
C ASN A 317 2.40 -0.45 18.34
N SER A 318 3.42 -0.16 17.52
CA SER A 318 4.29 0.99 17.76
C SER A 318 3.55 2.32 17.64
N LEU A 319 2.53 2.42 16.78
CA LEU A 319 1.65 3.59 16.73
C LEU A 319 0.96 3.86 18.07
N PHE A 320 0.50 2.83 18.79
CA PHE A 320 -0.22 3.04 20.06
C PHE A 320 0.69 3.23 21.28
N MET A 321 1.99 3.00 21.15
CA MET A 321 2.97 3.26 22.21
C MET A 321 3.05 4.74 22.59
N GLN A 322 3.44 5.01 23.83
CA GLN A 322 3.76 6.37 24.26
C GLN A 322 5.10 6.80 23.63
N MET A 323 5.08 7.86 22.82
CA MET A 323 6.25 8.39 22.11
C MET A 323 6.38 9.90 22.37
N PRO A 324 7.62 10.46 22.37
CA PRO A 324 7.81 11.90 22.39
C PRO A 324 7.27 12.53 21.11
N LEU A 325 6.97 13.84 21.16
CA LEU A 325 6.53 14.58 19.98
C LEU A 325 7.56 14.51 18.87
N ALA A 326 7.11 14.14 17.66
CA ALA A 326 7.94 14.08 16.47
C ALA A 326 8.48 15.47 16.13
N ARG A 327 9.81 15.56 15.97
CA ARG A 327 10.49 16.72 15.39
C ARG A 327 10.78 16.46 13.92
N PRO A 328 10.92 17.52 13.09
CA PRO A 328 11.31 17.37 11.70
C PRO A 328 12.58 16.55 11.52
N VAL A 329 12.71 15.84 10.40
CA VAL A 329 13.93 15.08 10.05
C VAL A 329 15.16 15.99 10.06
N SER A 330 15.02 17.25 9.67
CA SER A 330 16.12 18.24 9.68
C SER A 330 16.71 18.48 11.07
N GLU A 331 15.92 18.31 12.13
CA GLU A 331 16.34 18.47 13.54
C GLU A 331 16.82 17.17 14.19
N MET A 332 16.67 16.04 13.50
CA MET A 332 17.13 14.74 14.00
C MET A 332 18.66 14.70 14.15
N LEU A 333 19.17 13.98 15.17
CA LEU A 333 20.59 13.67 15.30
C LEU A 333 21.01 12.65 14.24
N SER A 334 22.14 12.91 13.58
CA SER A 334 22.72 11.95 12.64
C SER A 334 23.25 10.72 13.37
N PHE A 335 23.12 9.56 12.75
CA PHE A 335 23.63 8.30 13.28
C PHE A 335 24.22 7.42 12.18
N SER A 336 25.14 6.55 12.59
CA SER A 336 25.79 5.59 11.70
C SER A 336 25.65 4.18 12.25
N VAL A 337 25.46 3.22 11.36
CA VAL A 337 25.41 1.79 11.70
C VAL A 337 26.66 1.11 11.18
N PHE A 338 27.26 0.25 12.01
CA PHE A 338 28.45 -0.53 11.66
C PHE A 338 28.12 -2.02 11.69
N THR A 339 28.41 -2.72 10.58
CA THR A 339 28.28 -4.18 10.51
C THR A 339 29.64 -4.80 10.20
N PRO A 340 30.19 -5.64 11.09
CA PRO A 340 31.38 -6.42 10.79
C PRO A 340 31.07 -7.52 9.78
N TYR A 341 31.96 -7.67 8.80
CA TYR A 341 31.91 -8.73 7.79
C TYR A 341 33.34 -9.14 7.45
N TYR A 342 33.58 -10.43 7.21
CA TYR A 342 34.92 -10.90 6.87
C TYR A 342 34.98 -11.47 5.46
N SER A 343 34.40 -12.65 5.25
CA SER A 343 34.57 -13.39 3.99
C SER A 343 33.41 -14.34 3.69
N GLU A 344 32.28 -14.18 4.35
CA GLU A 344 31.10 -15.00 4.13
C GLU A 344 30.54 -14.78 2.72
N THR A 345 29.88 -15.78 2.13
CA THR A 345 29.21 -15.59 0.84
C THR A 345 28.24 -14.41 0.90
N VAL A 346 28.39 -13.46 -0.01
CA VAL A 346 27.58 -12.22 -0.02
C VAL A 346 26.26 -12.47 -0.72
N LEU A 347 26.31 -12.97 -1.95
CA LEU A 347 25.16 -13.43 -2.72
C LEU A 347 25.39 -14.87 -3.16
N TYR A 348 24.35 -15.70 -3.11
CA TYR A 348 24.41 -17.03 -3.72
C TYR A 348 24.72 -16.92 -5.20
N SER A 349 25.64 -17.74 -5.67
CA SER A 349 25.82 -18.07 -7.07
C SER A 349 24.80 -19.11 -7.53
N ILE A 350 24.54 -19.21 -8.84
CA ILE A 350 23.64 -20.23 -9.38
C ILE A 350 24.18 -21.65 -9.11
N ALA A 351 25.51 -21.81 -9.15
CA ALA A 351 26.15 -23.08 -8.81
C ALA A 351 25.85 -23.50 -7.36
N GLU A 352 25.89 -22.58 -6.39
CA GLU A 352 25.54 -22.86 -5.00
C GLU A 352 24.04 -23.14 -4.82
N LEU A 353 23.18 -22.46 -5.57
CA LEU A 353 21.73 -22.68 -5.54
C LEU A 353 21.33 -24.05 -6.07
N GLN A 354 22.05 -24.55 -7.08
CA GLN A 354 21.81 -25.85 -7.71
C GLN A 354 22.60 -26.99 -7.04
N LYS A 355 23.60 -26.67 -6.23
CA LYS A 355 24.42 -27.67 -5.52
C LYS A 355 23.51 -28.53 -4.63
N LYS A 356 23.52 -29.83 -4.89
CA LYS A 356 22.77 -30.82 -4.12
C LYS A 356 23.58 -31.25 -2.90
N ASN A 357 22.90 -31.35 -1.76
CA ASN A 357 23.44 -31.96 -0.54
C ASN A 357 23.45 -33.49 -0.65
N GLU A 358 23.89 -34.18 0.39
CA GLU A 358 23.96 -35.66 0.46
C GLU A 358 22.61 -36.34 0.15
N ASP A 359 21.50 -35.70 0.53
CA ASP A 359 20.13 -36.17 0.26
C ASP A 359 19.60 -35.82 -1.14
N GLY A 360 20.44 -35.23 -2.02
CA GLY A 360 20.04 -34.80 -3.36
C GLY A 360 19.21 -33.50 -3.42
N ILE A 361 19.03 -32.83 -2.28
CA ILE A 361 18.27 -31.58 -2.16
C ILE A 361 19.17 -30.38 -2.46
N SER A 362 18.73 -29.49 -3.37
CA SER A 362 19.43 -28.24 -3.65
C SER A 362 18.99 -27.09 -2.71
N THR A 363 19.86 -26.10 -2.50
CA THR A 363 19.53 -24.90 -1.72
C THR A 363 18.29 -24.20 -2.27
N LEU A 364 18.16 -24.09 -3.59
CA LEU A 364 16.98 -23.48 -4.23
C LEU A 364 15.70 -24.25 -3.92
N PHE A 365 15.73 -25.58 -4.08
CA PHE A 365 14.57 -26.43 -3.77
C PHE A 365 14.17 -26.30 -2.30
N TYR A 366 15.15 -26.26 -1.39
CA TYR A 366 14.88 -26.04 0.03
C TYR A 366 14.18 -24.71 0.28
N LEU A 367 14.68 -23.60 -0.28
CA LEU A 367 14.09 -22.26 -0.14
C LEU A 367 12.65 -22.20 -0.69
N GLN A 368 12.40 -22.82 -1.85
CA GLN A 368 11.06 -22.93 -2.43
C GLN A 368 10.08 -23.68 -1.52
N LYS A 369 10.56 -24.67 -0.76
CA LYS A 369 9.72 -25.47 0.15
C LYS A 369 9.43 -24.79 1.48
N ILE A 370 10.36 -23.98 2.00
CA ILE A 370 10.14 -23.26 3.26
C ILE A 370 9.39 -21.94 3.08
N TYR A 371 9.47 -21.32 1.89
CA TYR A 371 8.77 -20.07 1.55
C TYR A 371 7.91 -20.22 0.27
N PRO A 372 6.90 -21.11 0.26
CA PRO A 372 6.14 -21.43 -0.95
C PRO A 372 5.28 -20.24 -1.44
N ASP A 373 4.71 -19.47 -0.52
CA ASP A 373 3.94 -18.26 -0.78
C ASP A 373 4.82 -17.13 -1.31
N GLU A 374 5.99 -16.91 -0.70
CA GLU A 374 6.93 -15.88 -1.16
C GLU A 374 7.56 -16.23 -2.51
N TRP A 375 7.77 -17.51 -2.79
CA TRP A 375 8.24 -17.98 -4.10
C TRP A 375 7.21 -17.67 -5.20
N LYS A 376 5.93 -17.95 -4.93
CA LYS A 376 4.82 -17.61 -5.84
C LYS A 376 4.75 -16.10 -6.11
N ASN A 377 4.88 -15.28 -5.07
CA ASN A 377 4.88 -13.83 -5.20
C ASN A 377 6.10 -13.31 -5.98
N PHE A 378 7.26 -13.94 -5.80
CA PHE A 378 8.48 -13.67 -6.56
C PHE A 378 8.30 -13.96 -8.04
N LEU A 379 7.83 -15.15 -8.41
CA LEU A 379 7.57 -15.50 -9.82
C LEU A 379 6.59 -14.53 -10.47
N THR A 380 5.53 -14.16 -9.76
CA THR A 380 4.57 -13.15 -10.20
C THR A 380 5.24 -11.78 -10.41
N ARG A 381 6.22 -11.40 -9.57
CA ARG A 381 6.94 -10.11 -9.67
C ARG A 381 7.80 -10.03 -10.93
N ILE A 382 8.45 -11.12 -11.31
CA ILE A 382 9.29 -11.20 -12.50
C ILE A 382 8.51 -11.65 -13.75
N ASN A 383 7.16 -11.66 -13.69
CA ASN A 383 6.26 -12.05 -14.77
C ASN A 383 6.49 -13.48 -15.29
N ARG A 384 6.67 -14.43 -14.38
CA ARG A 384 6.84 -15.86 -14.68
C ARG A 384 5.67 -16.68 -14.13
N ASP A 385 5.29 -17.72 -14.85
CA ASP A 385 4.28 -18.70 -14.43
C ASP A 385 4.86 -19.60 -13.32
N GLU A 386 4.03 -19.99 -12.35
CA GLU A 386 4.39 -20.96 -11.31
C GLU A 386 4.78 -22.33 -11.87
N ASN A 387 4.26 -22.68 -13.05
CA ASN A 387 4.55 -23.94 -13.74
C ASN A 387 5.74 -23.82 -14.71
N ALA A 388 6.34 -22.63 -14.84
CA ALA A 388 7.52 -22.46 -15.68
C ALA A 388 8.66 -23.33 -15.15
N ALA A 389 9.34 -24.04 -16.04
CA ALA A 389 10.49 -24.84 -15.67
C ALA A 389 11.61 -23.92 -15.15
N ASP A 390 12.36 -24.37 -14.12
CA ASP A 390 13.51 -23.61 -13.59
C ASP A 390 14.50 -23.18 -14.69
N THR A 391 14.60 -23.95 -15.78
CA THR A 391 15.41 -23.63 -16.96
C THR A 391 15.05 -22.29 -17.61
N GLU A 392 13.79 -21.85 -17.51
CA GLU A 392 13.38 -20.54 -18.01
C GLU A 392 13.86 -19.39 -17.13
N LEU A 393 13.99 -19.60 -15.81
CA LEU A 393 14.55 -18.62 -14.87
C LEU A 393 16.05 -18.38 -15.12
N PHE A 394 16.75 -19.40 -15.62
CA PHE A 394 18.17 -19.31 -15.96
C PHE A 394 18.43 -18.77 -17.38
N SER A 395 17.39 -18.40 -18.14
CA SER A 395 17.55 -17.91 -19.52
C SER A 395 17.90 -16.42 -19.62
N SER A 396 17.44 -15.62 -18.64
CA SER A 396 17.60 -14.16 -18.61
C SER A 396 18.61 -13.76 -17.54
N ALA A 397 19.60 -12.94 -17.90
CA ALA A 397 20.59 -12.43 -16.95
C ALA A 397 19.95 -11.60 -15.81
N ASN A 398 18.85 -10.90 -16.10
CA ASN A 398 18.10 -10.14 -15.10
C ASN A 398 17.38 -11.08 -14.12
N ASP A 399 16.75 -12.13 -14.63
CA ASP A 399 15.99 -13.09 -13.82
C ASP A 399 16.94 -13.91 -12.94
N ILE A 400 18.11 -14.26 -13.47
CA ILE A 400 19.21 -14.85 -12.70
C ILE A 400 19.60 -13.93 -11.53
N LEU A 401 19.78 -12.63 -11.77
CA LEU A 401 20.16 -11.69 -10.72
C LEU A 401 19.06 -11.56 -9.66
N GLU A 402 17.80 -11.41 -10.08
CA GLU A 402 16.65 -11.33 -9.18
C GLU A 402 16.49 -12.61 -8.34
N LEU A 403 16.72 -13.79 -8.93
CA LEU A 403 16.74 -15.06 -8.22
C LEU A 403 17.87 -15.13 -7.19
N ARG A 404 19.09 -14.74 -7.57
CA ARG A 404 20.24 -14.68 -6.65
C ARG A 404 19.95 -13.75 -5.48
N LEU A 405 19.37 -12.57 -5.72
CA LEU A 405 18.99 -11.62 -4.67
C LEU A 405 17.88 -12.18 -3.78
N TRP A 406 16.80 -12.73 -4.37
CA TRP A 406 15.69 -13.32 -3.63
C TRP A 406 16.15 -14.41 -2.66
N ALA A 407 17.03 -15.30 -3.13
CA ALA A 407 17.60 -16.36 -2.31
C ALA A 407 18.54 -15.80 -1.24
N SER A 408 19.39 -14.83 -1.60
CA SER A 408 20.38 -14.24 -0.70
C SER A 408 19.74 -13.41 0.42
N TYR A 409 18.62 -12.74 0.16
CA TYR A 409 17.87 -12.05 1.21
C TYR A 409 17.27 -12.99 2.26
N ARG A 410 17.13 -14.28 1.93
CA ARG A 410 16.61 -15.31 2.84
C ARG A 410 17.71 -16.14 3.49
N GLY A 411 18.81 -16.40 2.78
CA GLY A 411 19.88 -17.29 3.24
C GLY A 411 21.22 -16.64 3.55
N GLN A 412 21.52 -15.42 3.07
CA GLN A 412 22.81 -14.76 3.27
C GLN A 412 22.74 -13.57 4.22
N THR A 413 23.66 -13.56 5.19
CA THR A 413 23.65 -12.58 6.29
C THR A 413 23.94 -11.17 5.81
N LEU A 414 24.98 -10.95 5.00
CA LEU A 414 25.37 -9.59 4.60
C LEU A 414 24.30 -8.94 3.72
N ALA A 415 23.84 -9.62 2.66
CA ALA A 415 22.82 -9.10 1.75
C ALA A 415 21.51 -8.76 2.48
N ARG A 416 21.03 -9.65 3.35
CA ARG A 416 19.84 -9.42 4.19
C ARG A 416 20.02 -8.23 5.13
N THR A 417 21.18 -8.12 5.78
CA THR A 417 21.46 -7.04 6.73
C THR A 417 21.57 -5.70 6.01
N VAL A 418 22.24 -5.65 4.85
CA VAL A 418 22.34 -4.44 4.04
C VAL A 418 20.96 -3.97 3.61
N ARG A 419 20.12 -4.85 3.07
CA ARG A 419 18.74 -4.51 2.69
C ARG A 419 17.96 -3.91 3.87
N GLY A 420 18.01 -4.58 5.02
CA GLY A 420 17.30 -4.14 6.23
C GLY A 420 17.78 -2.78 6.77
N MET A 421 19.09 -2.57 6.86
CA MET A 421 19.64 -1.30 7.36
C MET A 421 19.36 -0.13 6.42
N MET A 422 19.24 -0.39 5.11
CA MET A 422 18.93 0.64 4.13
C MET A 422 17.49 1.15 4.22
N TYR A 423 16.59 0.44 4.92
CA TYR A 423 15.25 0.95 5.22
C TYR A 423 15.27 2.18 6.13
N TYR A 424 16.28 2.36 6.97
CA TYR A 424 16.43 3.62 7.73
C TYR A 424 16.57 4.81 6.79
N ARG A 425 17.41 4.69 5.75
CA ARG A 425 17.57 5.73 4.74
C ARG A 425 16.24 5.98 4.02
N LYS A 426 15.60 4.91 3.53
CA LYS A 426 14.34 5.01 2.77
C LYS A 426 13.23 5.68 3.61
N ALA A 427 13.12 5.31 4.89
CA ALA A 427 12.17 5.92 5.83
C ALA A 427 12.46 7.41 6.07
N LEU A 428 13.73 7.81 6.23
CA LEU A 428 14.11 9.22 6.40
C LEU A 428 13.78 10.05 5.16
N MET A 429 13.99 9.49 3.96
CA MET A 429 13.62 10.15 2.71
C MET A 429 12.10 10.35 2.61
N LEU A 430 11.32 9.30 2.87
CA LEU A 430 9.86 9.36 2.87
C LEU A 430 9.35 10.40 3.88
N GLN A 431 9.84 10.34 5.11
CA GLN A 431 9.45 11.24 6.19
C GLN A 431 9.78 12.70 5.83
N SER A 432 11.01 12.98 5.40
CA SER A 432 11.43 14.32 4.99
C SER A 432 10.61 14.85 3.81
N TYR A 433 10.16 13.97 2.90
CA TYR A 433 9.32 14.34 1.78
C TYR A 433 7.90 14.73 2.25
N LEU A 434 7.30 13.91 3.12
CA LEU A 434 5.96 14.16 3.66
C LEU A 434 5.89 15.44 4.52
N GLU A 435 6.93 15.71 5.30
CA GLU A 435 7.05 16.95 6.09
C GLU A 435 7.03 18.22 5.23
N ARG A 436 7.60 18.15 4.01
CA ARG A 436 7.78 19.32 3.13
C ARG A 436 6.64 19.57 2.17
N MET A 437 5.89 18.53 1.80
CA MET A 437 4.85 18.58 0.78
C MET A 437 3.85 19.74 0.94
N HIS A 438 3.77 20.45 2.08
CA HIS A 438 2.85 21.58 2.30
C HIS A 438 3.42 22.75 3.11
N SER A 439 4.72 23.04 3.00
CA SER A 439 5.22 24.37 3.41
C SER A 439 4.83 25.49 2.43
N GLU A 440 4.26 25.17 1.26
CA GLU A 440 3.77 26.13 0.26
C GLU A 440 2.28 25.87 -0.07
N ASP A 441 1.58 26.94 -0.47
CA ASP A 441 0.13 27.13 -0.51
C ASP A 441 -0.71 26.00 -1.15
N LEU A 442 -1.90 25.82 -0.55
CA LEU A 442 -2.88 24.75 -0.78
C LEU A 442 -3.45 24.67 -2.22
N GLU A 443 -3.15 25.64 -3.09
CA GLU A 443 -3.67 25.65 -4.47
C GLU A 443 -2.77 24.88 -5.46
N SER A 444 -1.44 24.86 -5.27
CA SER A 444 -0.52 24.06 -6.12
C SER A 444 -0.45 22.58 -5.71
N ALA A 445 -0.95 22.27 -4.50
CA ALA A 445 -1.09 20.95 -3.94
C ALA A 445 -2.00 20.01 -4.74
N PHE A 446 -3.07 20.54 -5.34
CA PHE A 446 -4.02 19.74 -6.11
C PHE A 446 -3.43 19.25 -7.43
N ASP A 447 -2.55 20.05 -8.06
CA ASP A 447 -1.83 19.66 -9.29
C ASP A 447 -0.62 18.76 -9.01
N MET A 448 0.06 18.92 -7.86
CA MET A 448 1.25 18.13 -7.50
C MET A 448 0.93 16.80 -6.80
N ALA A 449 -0.28 16.61 -6.26
CA ALA A 449 -0.71 15.33 -5.68
C ALA A 449 -0.86 14.21 -6.73
N GLY A 450 -1.15 14.57 -7.99
CA GLY A 450 -1.08 13.67 -9.13
C GLY A 450 0.34 13.12 -9.36
N LEU A 451 1.35 13.90 -8.99
CA LEU A 451 2.78 13.54 -9.02
C LEU A 451 3.28 12.88 -7.73
N ALA A 452 2.46 12.62 -6.71
CA ALA A 452 2.93 11.92 -5.51
C ALA A 452 3.33 10.45 -5.78
N ASP A 453 2.99 9.88 -6.94
CA ASP A 453 3.58 8.62 -7.43
C ASP A 453 4.92 8.82 -8.17
N THR A 454 5.36 10.05 -8.42
CA THR A 454 6.77 10.33 -8.77
C THR A 454 7.61 10.30 -7.50
N HIS A 455 7.92 9.07 -7.11
CA HIS A 455 8.91 8.59 -6.14
C HIS A 455 9.63 9.69 -5.33
N PHE A 456 9.34 9.77 -4.03
CA PHE A 456 10.16 10.53 -3.06
C PHE A 456 11.66 10.17 -3.17
N GLU A 457 11.99 9.00 -3.72
CA GLU A 457 13.34 8.53 -4.07
C GLU A 457 14.07 9.40 -5.10
N TYR A 458 13.34 10.17 -5.91
CA TYR A 458 13.89 11.13 -6.86
C TYR A 458 13.96 12.56 -6.30
N SER A 459 13.37 12.87 -5.14
CA SER A 459 13.47 14.21 -4.54
C SER A 459 14.92 14.46 -4.09
N PRO A 460 15.63 15.43 -4.70
CA PRO A 460 17.01 15.75 -4.31
C PRO A 460 17.11 16.19 -2.85
N GLU A 461 16.10 16.91 -2.35
CA GLU A 461 16.06 17.43 -0.99
C GLU A 461 15.86 16.31 0.04
N ALA A 462 14.91 15.39 -0.22
CA ALA A 462 14.68 14.25 0.66
C ALA A 462 15.91 13.33 0.74
N ARG A 463 16.56 13.10 -0.41
CA ARG A 463 17.83 12.36 -0.48
C ARG A 463 18.95 13.04 0.30
N ALA A 464 19.13 14.35 0.09
CA ALA A 464 20.15 15.12 0.79
C ALA A 464 19.93 15.12 2.31
N GLN A 465 18.67 15.26 2.77
CA GLN A 465 18.35 15.15 4.19
C GLN A 465 18.67 13.76 4.74
N ALA A 466 18.25 12.68 4.07
CA ALA A 466 18.56 11.34 4.53
C ALA A 466 20.07 11.05 4.58
N ASP A 467 20.83 11.52 3.58
CA ASP A 467 22.29 11.34 3.51
C ASP A 467 23.05 12.15 4.58
N LEU A 468 22.49 13.27 5.07
CA LEU A 468 23.02 14.01 6.22
C LEU A 468 22.75 13.30 7.55
N LYS A 469 21.67 12.50 7.63
CA LYS A 469 21.20 11.89 8.89
C LYS A 469 21.63 10.45 9.08
N PHE A 470 21.86 9.71 8.00
CA PHE A 470 22.14 8.28 8.07
C PHE A 470 23.31 7.87 7.18
N THR A 471 24.24 7.10 7.74
CA THR A 471 25.30 6.42 6.99
C THR A 471 25.42 4.97 7.45
N TYR A 472 25.55 4.05 6.51
CA TYR A 472 25.75 2.64 6.83
C TYR A 472 27.13 2.18 6.39
N VAL A 473 27.91 1.63 7.33
CA VAL A 473 29.28 1.17 7.09
C VAL A 473 29.38 -0.32 7.33
N VAL A 474 29.79 -1.07 6.31
CA VAL A 474 30.21 -2.47 6.45
C VAL A 474 31.73 -2.49 6.54
N THR A 475 32.26 -3.08 7.61
CA THR A 475 33.71 -3.20 7.79
C THR A 475 34.16 -4.55 7.23
N CYS A 476 34.71 -4.54 6.02
CA CYS A 476 35.27 -5.70 5.34
C CYS A 476 36.78 -5.53 5.19
N GLN A 477 37.56 -5.97 6.18
CA GLN A 477 39.00 -5.67 6.22
C GLN A 477 39.76 -6.18 4.98
N ILE A 478 39.33 -7.32 4.42
CA ILE A 478 39.98 -7.99 3.30
C ILE A 478 39.41 -7.60 1.93
N TYR A 479 38.49 -6.63 1.85
CA TYR A 479 37.86 -6.22 0.59
C TYR A 479 38.87 -5.85 -0.49
N GLY A 480 39.92 -5.09 -0.13
CA GLY A 480 40.98 -4.71 -1.06
C GLY A 480 41.72 -5.92 -1.65
N VAL A 481 41.99 -6.93 -0.83
CA VAL A 481 42.62 -8.19 -1.26
C VAL A 481 41.67 -8.97 -2.17
N GLN A 482 40.41 -9.15 -1.75
CA GLN A 482 39.39 -9.84 -2.56
C GLN A 482 39.20 -9.17 -3.93
N LYS A 483 39.22 -7.84 -3.97
CA LYS A 483 39.13 -7.07 -5.21
C LYS A 483 40.35 -7.28 -6.10
N GLY A 484 41.56 -7.27 -5.54
CA GLY A 484 42.79 -7.54 -6.27
C GLY A 484 42.86 -8.96 -6.85
N GLU A 485 42.30 -9.93 -6.13
CA GLU A 485 42.23 -11.35 -6.55
C GLU A 485 41.06 -11.65 -7.51
N GLY A 486 40.15 -10.70 -7.76
CA GLY A 486 38.97 -10.92 -8.60
C GLY A 486 37.94 -11.86 -7.98
N LYS A 487 37.87 -11.91 -6.65
CA LYS A 487 36.93 -12.77 -5.91
C LYS A 487 35.46 -12.34 -6.10
N PRO A 488 34.51 -13.29 -6.18
CA PRO A 488 33.10 -12.99 -6.39
C PRO A 488 32.51 -12.12 -5.27
N GLU A 489 32.98 -12.27 -4.02
CA GLU A 489 32.54 -11.50 -2.87
C GLU A 489 32.78 -9.99 -3.07
N ALA A 490 33.91 -9.61 -3.68
CA ALA A 490 34.21 -8.21 -3.95
C ALA A 490 33.28 -7.62 -5.03
N ALA A 491 32.94 -8.42 -6.04
CA ALA A 491 31.99 -8.02 -7.08
C ALA A 491 30.57 -7.89 -6.54
N ASP A 492 30.14 -8.82 -5.68
CA ASP A 492 28.83 -8.78 -5.03
C ASP A 492 28.73 -7.61 -4.03
N ILE A 493 29.81 -7.31 -3.27
CA ILE A 493 29.87 -6.10 -2.43
C ILE A 493 29.79 -4.82 -3.27
N ALA A 494 30.48 -4.77 -4.41
CA ALA A 494 30.39 -3.62 -5.32
C ALA A 494 28.97 -3.43 -5.86
N LEU A 495 28.29 -4.52 -6.23
CA LEU A 495 26.87 -4.49 -6.61
C LEU A 495 25.98 -3.95 -5.48
N LEU A 496 26.21 -4.39 -4.23
CA LEU A 496 25.47 -3.87 -3.08
C LEU A 496 25.71 -2.37 -2.87
N MET A 497 26.95 -1.88 -3.05
CA MET A 497 27.25 -0.45 -2.98
C MET A 497 26.54 0.35 -4.09
N GLN A 498 26.50 -0.19 -5.31
CA GLN A 498 25.82 0.44 -6.44
C GLN A 498 24.31 0.58 -6.20
N ARG A 499 23.69 -0.45 -5.61
CA ARG A 499 22.24 -0.43 -5.32
C ARG A 499 21.89 0.42 -4.10
N ASN A 500 22.84 0.75 -3.23
CA ASN A 500 22.59 1.38 -1.93
C ASN A 500 23.49 2.61 -1.70
N GLU A 501 22.96 3.79 -1.97
CA GLU A 501 23.74 5.05 -2.01
C GLU A 501 24.40 5.46 -0.68
N ALA A 502 23.82 5.09 0.46
CA ALA A 502 24.39 5.37 1.79
C ALA A 502 25.32 4.27 2.32
N LEU A 503 25.48 3.15 1.58
CA LEU A 503 26.39 2.07 1.96
C LEU A 503 27.84 2.50 1.71
N ARG A 504 28.69 2.27 2.71
CA ARG A 504 30.13 2.46 2.67
C ARG A 504 30.84 1.18 3.06
N ILE A 505 31.98 0.92 2.43
CA ILE A 505 32.84 -0.22 2.78
C ILE A 505 34.13 0.32 3.39
N ALA A 506 34.39 -0.09 4.64
CA ALA A 506 35.65 0.19 5.31
C ALA A 506 36.57 -1.03 5.20
N TYR A 507 37.79 -0.84 4.67
CA TYR A 507 38.77 -1.91 4.50
C TYR A 507 40.20 -1.44 4.71
N ILE A 508 41.13 -2.40 4.82
CA ILE A 508 42.56 -2.13 4.93
C ILE A 508 43.19 -2.41 3.58
N ASP A 509 43.76 -1.37 2.98
CA ASP A 509 44.52 -1.47 1.74
C ASP A 509 45.99 -1.70 2.08
N VAL A 510 46.57 -2.75 1.50
CA VAL A 510 47.95 -3.15 1.73
C VAL A 510 48.76 -2.81 0.49
N VAL A 511 49.71 -1.89 0.63
CA VAL A 511 50.58 -1.45 -0.46
C VAL A 511 51.99 -1.89 -0.16
N GLU A 512 52.52 -2.80 -0.97
CA GLU A 512 53.93 -3.18 -0.92
C GLU A 512 54.76 -2.12 -1.66
N SER A 513 55.68 -1.48 -0.94
CA SER A 513 56.59 -0.48 -1.48
C SER A 513 58.05 -0.84 -1.17
N VAL A 514 59.00 -0.33 -1.95
CA VAL A 514 60.42 -0.48 -1.66
C VAL A 514 60.96 0.83 -1.12
N LYS A 515 61.21 0.89 0.20
CA LYS A 515 61.89 2.03 0.83
C LYS A 515 63.31 1.64 1.16
N ASN A 516 64.28 2.42 0.66
CA ASN A 516 65.72 2.21 0.90
C ASN A 516 66.21 0.79 0.54
N GLY A 517 65.70 0.19 -0.54
CA GLY A 517 66.10 -1.13 -1.00
C GLY A 517 65.58 -2.31 -0.15
N LYS A 518 64.71 -2.06 0.84
CA LYS A 518 64.02 -3.09 1.63
C LYS A 518 62.52 -3.12 1.30
N PRO A 519 61.90 -4.31 1.25
CA PRO A 519 60.44 -4.41 1.14
C PRO A 519 59.80 -3.79 2.39
N SER A 520 58.85 -2.90 2.18
CA SER A 520 58.09 -2.19 3.21
C SER A 520 56.60 -2.30 2.90
N THR A 521 55.85 -2.90 3.81
CA THR A 521 54.39 -3.01 3.71
C THR A 521 53.74 -1.80 4.39
N GLU A 522 52.97 -1.03 3.63
CA GLU A 522 52.19 0.10 4.15
C GLU A 522 50.72 -0.28 4.22
N TYR A 523 50.05 0.12 5.30
CA TYR A 523 48.64 -0.14 5.54
C TYR A 523 47.86 1.18 5.53
N TYR A 524 46.86 1.26 4.65
CA TYR A 524 45.98 2.43 4.53
C TYR A 524 44.55 2.04 4.90
N SER A 525 43.94 2.75 5.84
CA SER A 525 42.50 2.61 6.10
C SER A 525 41.72 3.35 5.03
N LYS A 526 40.89 2.62 4.27
CA LYS A 526 40.05 3.18 3.22
C LYS A 526 38.58 3.05 3.56
N LEU A 527 37.82 4.10 3.27
CA LEU A 527 36.36 4.12 3.31
C LEU A 527 35.88 4.48 1.91
N VAL A 528 35.22 3.53 1.24
CA VAL A 528 34.82 3.70 -0.16
C VAL A 528 33.30 3.67 -0.32
N LYS A 529 32.83 4.28 -1.40
CA LYS A 529 31.46 4.19 -1.89
C LYS A 529 31.40 3.97 -3.39
N ALA A 530 30.27 3.52 -3.91
CA ALA A 530 30.04 3.57 -5.34
C ALA A 530 29.88 5.02 -5.84
N ASP A 531 30.50 5.34 -6.97
CA ASP A 531 30.21 6.54 -7.76
C ASP A 531 29.02 6.32 -8.72
N ILE A 532 28.68 7.35 -9.50
CA ILE A 532 27.58 7.31 -10.47
C ILE A 532 27.80 6.30 -11.62
N HIS A 533 29.02 5.81 -11.79
CA HIS A 533 29.41 4.81 -12.77
C HIS A 533 29.65 3.44 -12.13
N GLY A 534 29.34 3.29 -10.84
CA GLY A 534 29.51 2.08 -10.06
C GLY A 534 30.96 1.71 -9.75
N LYS A 535 31.90 2.65 -9.86
CA LYS A 535 33.29 2.50 -9.43
C LYS A 535 33.47 3.00 -8.00
N ASP A 536 34.46 2.44 -7.32
CA ASP A 536 34.81 2.87 -5.97
C ASP A 536 35.35 4.31 -5.98
N LYS A 537 34.76 5.17 -5.15
CA LYS A 537 35.14 6.55 -4.89
C LYS A 537 35.51 6.76 -3.43
#